data_AF-A0A8J3PLL7-F1
#
_entry.id   AF-A0A8J3PLL7-F1
#
_cell.length_a   1.000
_cell.length_b   1.000
_cell.length_c   1.000
_cell.angle_alpha   90.00
_cell.angle_beta   90.00
_cell.angle_gamma   90.00
#
_symmetry.space_group_name_H-M   'P 1'
#
loop_
_entity.id
_entity.type
_entity.pdbx_description
1 polymer ?
#
loop_
_entity_poly.entity_id
_entity_poly.type
_entity_poly.pdbx_seq_one_letter_code
_entity_poly.pdbx_strand_id
1 'polypeptide(L)'
;MTVNPLVAGRLDSPPDAWSGVWIAEDIELIAQGVRNGNWIDSSLGVVGAGLDALAMVSDPVGVLLQYGVAWIIEHVKPLSEALDWLAGDPGQIAGHAQTWRNVAASLHEQAADLDRAVRWDVTDWGGTAGQAYRTWSKQQHDAVVGLAKGAETMAAITEGAGALIAAVRILVRDAIATCVSRLITYAAEEAFSLGLATPLVVEQVSTLVASWAAKIARWLKGLLASLRRLIPDAHRLSELIDALKRLLRKLLPGGKQGSGGTTPSRKPGPNAKPRGPRTDAHPTRKLDRPKRRENEAADTLAEHGYDVEQNPPRNPNGKDPDYKIEGEYFDCYAPQTKNLDNIRDEVSGKVKEGQADRIVLNLDDCPRSAEEIAGILERKPVTGLKEILVVEDGQVSRLYPPTS
;
A
#
# COMPACT_ATOMS: atom_id res chain seq x y z
N MET A 1 -5.62 -50.48 -32.03
CA MET A 1 -4.48 -50.60 -31.09
C MET A 1 -4.98 -50.16 -29.72
N THR A 2 -5.03 -51.08 -28.76
CA THR A 2 -5.54 -50.83 -27.40
C THR A 2 -4.44 -50.20 -26.56
N VAL A 3 -4.68 -49.00 -26.03
CA VAL A 3 -3.72 -48.26 -25.19
C VAL A 3 -3.68 -48.92 -23.80
N ASN A 4 -2.47 -49.18 -23.29
CA ASN A 4 -2.24 -49.84 -22.01
C ASN A 4 -2.72 -48.95 -20.85
N PRO A 5 -3.64 -49.43 -19.97
CA PRO A 5 -4.18 -48.66 -18.84
C PRO A 5 -3.16 -48.35 -17.73
N LEU A 6 -1.93 -48.88 -17.81
CA LEU A 6 -0.82 -48.63 -16.88
C LEU A 6 0.21 -47.63 -17.41
N VAL A 7 0.00 -47.07 -18.61
CA VAL A 7 0.88 -46.05 -19.17
C VAL A 7 0.14 -44.72 -19.19
N ALA A 8 0.52 -43.81 -18.28
CA ALA A 8 0.04 -42.44 -18.32
C ALA A 8 0.44 -41.80 -19.65
N GLY A 9 -0.54 -41.30 -20.40
CA GLY A 9 -0.28 -40.49 -21.59
C GLY A 9 0.59 -39.28 -21.23
N ARG A 10 1.40 -38.80 -22.18
CA ARG A 10 2.22 -37.60 -21.99
C ARG A 10 1.29 -36.47 -21.52
N LEU A 11 1.54 -35.94 -20.32
CA LEU A 11 0.88 -34.74 -19.81
C LEU A 11 1.31 -33.58 -20.71
N ASP A 12 0.49 -33.25 -21.70
CA ASP A 12 0.70 -32.10 -22.58
C ASP A 12 0.32 -30.83 -21.81
N SER A 13 1.16 -30.47 -20.85
CA SER A 13 1.41 -29.15 -20.25
C SER A 13 2.04 -29.37 -18.87
N PRO A 14 3.20 -28.76 -18.53
CA PRO A 14 3.61 -28.68 -17.14
C PRO A 14 2.47 -28.01 -16.34
N PRO A 15 2.24 -28.40 -15.06
CA PRO A 15 1.32 -27.66 -14.20
C PRO A 15 1.70 -26.19 -14.29
N ASP A 16 0.73 -25.35 -14.66
CA ASP A 16 0.98 -23.94 -14.94
C ASP A 16 1.58 -23.31 -13.68
N ALA A 17 2.90 -23.12 -13.68
CA ALA A 17 3.71 -22.77 -12.51
C ALA A 17 3.32 -21.40 -11.92
N TRP A 18 2.39 -20.71 -12.58
CA TRP A 18 1.88 -19.39 -12.26
C TRP A 18 0.39 -19.37 -11.95
N SER A 19 -0.25 -20.53 -11.73
CA SER A 19 -1.65 -20.56 -11.28
C SER A 19 -1.80 -19.94 -9.89
N GLY A 20 -2.90 -19.20 -9.66
CA GLY A 20 -3.11 -18.41 -8.43
C GLY A 20 -3.02 -19.22 -7.13
N VAL A 21 -3.24 -20.53 -7.20
CA VAL A 21 -3.11 -21.47 -6.07
C VAL A 21 -1.67 -21.58 -5.57
N TRP A 22 -0.69 -21.78 -6.45
CA TRP A 22 0.72 -21.91 -6.05
C TRP A 22 1.26 -20.61 -5.47
N ILE A 23 0.87 -19.47 -6.05
CA ILE A 23 1.25 -18.16 -5.52
C ILE A 23 0.64 -17.94 -4.12
N ALA A 24 -0.61 -18.37 -3.91
CA ALA A 24 -1.27 -18.32 -2.61
C ALA A 24 -0.63 -19.26 -1.57
N GLU A 25 -0.06 -20.39 -1.99
CA GLU A 25 0.72 -21.29 -1.14
C GLU A 25 2.07 -20.65 -0.74
N ASP A 26 2.77 -20.02 -1.68
CA ASP A 26 4.01 -19.27 -1.39
C ASP A 26 3.77 -18.12 -0.39
N ILE A 27 2.65 -17.42 -0.53
CA ILE A 27 2.24 -16.38 0.43
C ILE A 27 1.98 -16.98 1.82
N GLU A 28 1.33 -18.14 1.88
CA GLU A 28 1.07 -18.85 3.14
C GLU A 28 2.37 -19.31 3.81
N LEU A 29 3.37 -19.77 3.04
CA LEU A 29 4.68 -20.11 3.57
C LEU A 29 5.37 -18.91 4.23
N ILE A 30 5.27 -17.72 3.62
CA ILE A 30 5.77 -16.49 4.23
C ILE A 30 5.00 -16.18 5.52
N ALA A 31 3.66 -16.28 5.49
CA ALA A 31 2.82 -16.05 6.66
C ALA A 31 3.21 -16.96 7.84
N GLN A 32 3.44 -18.24 7.56
CA GLN A 32 3.88 -19.21 8.56
C GLN A 32 5.28 -18.89 9.08
N GLY A 33 6.23 -18.52 8.23
CA GLY A 33 7.56 -18.10 8.65
C GLY A 33 7.54 -16.91 9.62
N VAL A 34 6.68 -15.93 9.35
CA VAL A 34 6.46 -14.75 10.21
C VAL A 34 5.81 -15.15 11.53
N ARG A 35 4.73 -15.93 11.50
CA ARG A 35 3.99 -16.39 12.69
C ARG A 35 4.81 -17.29 13.60
N ASN A 36 5.67 -18.14 13.03
CA ASN A 36 6.55 -19.03 13.79
C ASN A 36 7.70 -18.29 14.47
N GLY A 37 7.91 -17.00 14.16
CA GLY A 37 8.96 -16.20 14.79
C GLY A 37 10.37 -16.58 14.35
N ASN A 38 10.55 -17.31 13.24
CA ASN A 38 11.88 -17.71 12.73
C ASN A 38 12.79 -16.50 12.43
N TRP A 39 12.18 -15.35 12.16
CA TRP A 39 12.86 -14.09 11.92
C TRP A 39 13.41 -13.44 13.21
N ILE A 40 12.92 -13.85 14.39
CA ILE A 40 13.31 -13.28 15.67
C ILE A 40 14.71 -13.77 16.05
N ASP A 41 15.57 -12.83 16.44
CA ASP A 41 16.93 -13.16 16.86
C ASP A 41 16.94 -13.93 18.18
N SER A 42 17.63 -15.07 18.20
CA SER A 42 17.71 -15.96 19.36
C SER A 42 18.24 -15.27 20.63
N SER A 43 18.98 -14.16 20.51
CA SER A 43 19.48 -13.40 21.66
C SER A 43 18.39 -12.69 22.46
N LEU A 44 17.19 -12.53 21.90
CA LEU A 44 16.02 -11.96 22.58
C LEU A 44 15.28 -12.99 23.45
N GLY A 45 15.62 -14.28 23.32
CA GLY A 45 14.88 -15.39 23.92
C GLY A 45 13.56 -15.68 23.21
N VAL A 46 12.90 -16.79 23.57
CA VAL A 46 11.53 -17.08 23.10
C VAL A 46 10.60 -16.09 23.80
N VAL A 47 10.31 -14.99 23.12
CA VAL A 47 9.26 -14.05 23.54
C VAL A 47 7.92 -14.72 23.24
N GLY A 48 7.42 -15.50 24.21
CA GLY A 48 6.04 -15.99 24.21
C GLY A 48 5.07 -14.81 24.25
N ALA A 49 4.00 -14.88 23.46
CA ALA A 49 3.02 -13.83 23.25
C ALA A 49 2.55 -13.16 24.56
N GLY A 50 3.14 -12.01 24.88
CA GLY A 50 2.72 -11.12 25.97
C GLY A 50 1.69 -10.11 25.44
N LEU A 51 0.53 -10.59 25.01
CA LEU A 51 -0.61 -9.71 24.73
C LEU A 51 -1.39 -9.48 26.02
N ASP A 52 -0.80 -8.64 26.88
CA ASP A 52 -1.47 -7.77 27.85
C ASP A 52 -0.39 -7.00 28.62
N ALA A 53 0.17 -5.97 27.97
CA ALA A 53 1.16 -5.08 28.58
C ALA A 53 0.87 -3.61 28.27
N LEU A 54 -0.40 -3.27 28.03
CA LEU A 54 -0.84 -1.89 27.92
C LEU A 54 -1.51 -1.48 29.22
N ALA A 55 -0.71 -0.87 30.10
CA ALA A 55 -1.07 0.22 31.01
C ALA A 55 -0.26 0.14 32.32
N MET A 56 1.01 0.52 32.24
CA MET A 56 1.62 1.34 33.28
C MET A 56 2.89 1.93 32.69
N VAL A 57 2.92 3.25 32.48
CA VAL A 57 4.17 3.96 32.24
C VAL A 57 4.65 4.39 33.62
N SER A 58 5.35 3.48 34.32
CA SER A 58 6.16 3.90 35.45
C SER A 58 7.47 4.43 34.88
N ASP A 59 7.90 5.61 35.31
CA ASP A 59 9.24 6.13 35.08
C ASP A 59 10.13 5.67 36.25
N PRO A 60 10.85 4.54 36.11
CA PRO A 60 11.70 4.06 37.19
C PRO A 60 12.83 5.05 37.51
N VAL A 61 13.32 5.83 36.56
CA VAL A 61 14.43 6.78 36.77
C VAL A 61 13.96 7.99 37.56
N GLY A 62 12.75 8.47 37.29
CA GLY A 62 12.12 9.57 38.03
C GLY A 62 12.03 9.34 39.54
N VAL A 63 12.04 8.09 40.02
CA VAL A 63 12.09 7.78 41.46
C VAL A 63 13.37 8.31 42.12
N LEU A 64 14.50 8.36 41.41
CA LEU A 64 15.77 8.87 41.97
C LEU A 64 15.69 10.35 42.37
N LEU A 65 14.86 11.16 41.69
CA LEU A 65 14.62 12.57 42.05
C LEU A 65 13.99 12.70 43.43
N GLN A 66 13.12 11.76 43.81
CA GLN A 66 12.44 11.77 45.12
C GLN A 66 13.41 11.56 46.28
N TYR A 67 14.54 10.92 46.03
CA TYR A 67 15.61 10.66 47.00
C TYR A 67 16.73 11.71 46.95
N GLY A 68 16.63 12.74 46.12
CA GLY A 68 17.58 13.87 46.08
C GLY A 68 18.95 13.54 45.44
N VAL A 69 19.05 12.47 44.65
CA VAL A 69 20.34 11.96 44.15
C VAL A 69 20.60 12.39 42.70
N ALA A 70 20.72 13.70 42.47
CA ALA A 70 20.83 14.28 41.13
C ALA A 70 22.04 13.76 40.31
N TRP A 71 23.16 13.43 40.96
CA TRP A 71 24.37 12.95 40.29
C TRP A 71 24.24 11.52 39.71
N ILE A 72 23.39 10.67 40.30
CA ILE A 72 23.13 9.32 39.76
C ILE A 72 22.36 9.42 38.45
N ILE A 73 21.49 10.43 38.30
CA ILE A 73 20.66 10.60 37.09
C ILE A 73 21.53 10.77 35.85
N GLU A 74 22.66 11.49 35.96
CA GLU A 74 23.60 11.65 34.85
C GLU A 74 24.14 10.30 34.36
N HIS A 75 24.39 9.37 35.28
CA HIS A 75 24.85 8.02 34.95
C HIS A 75 23.73 7.17 34.34
N VAL A 76 22.48 7.33 34.80
CA VAL A 76 21.33 6.52 34.32
C VAL A 76 20.76 7.01 33.00
N LYS A 77 21.07 8.25 32.59
CA LYS A 77 20.59 8.87 31.34
C LYS A 77 20.71 7.99 30.07
N PRO A 78 21.82 7.26 29.83
CA PRO A 78 21.91 6.36 28.67
C PRO A 78 20.86 5.23 28.70
N LEU A 79 20.43 4.82 29.89
CA LEU A 79 19.38 3.80 30.04
C LEU A 79 17.99 4.39 29.78
N SER A 80 17.72 5.62 30.23
CA SER A 80 16.44 6.28 29.95
C SER A 80 16.26 6.60 28.46
N GLU A 81 17.34 7.06 27.80
CA GLU A 81 17.33 7.31 26.34
C GLU A 81 16.96 6.04 25.56
N ALA A 82 17.41 4.86 26.00
CA ALA A 82 17.04 3.60 25.38
C ALA A 82 15.55 3.24 25.52
N LEU A 83 14.90 3.66 26.61
CA LEU A 83 13.45 3.52 26.78
C LEU A 83 12.70 4.46 25.82
N ASP A 84 13.21 5.67 25.63
CA ASP A 84 12.64 6.67 24.71
C ASP A 84 12.75 6.23 23.25
N TRP A 85 13.84 5.56 22.85
CA TRP A 85 13.96 4.98 21.51
C TRP A 85 12.89 3.92 21.21
N LEU A 86 12.35 3.27 22.24
CA LEU A 86 11.29 2.27 22.14
C LEU A 86 9.90 2.86 22.40
N ALA A 87 9.79 4.18 22.59
CA ALA A 87 8.53 4.88 22.71
C ALA A 87 7.89 5.06 21.32
N GLY A 88 7.29 3.99 20.81
CA GLY A 88 6.41 4.04 19.64
C GLY A 88 4.93 4.24 20.02
N ASP A 89 4.06 4.23 19.01
CA ASP A 89 2.61 4.22 19.15
C ASP A 89 2.05 2.82 18.79
N PRO A 90 1.80 1.95 19.80
CA PRO A 90 1.23 0.63 19.56
C PRO A 90 -0.17 0.69 18.94
N GLY A 91 -0.93 1.75 19.20
CA GLY A 91 -2.26 1.96 18.65
C GLY A 91 -2.22 2.17 17.14
N GLN A 92 -1.26 2.97 16.65
CA GLN A 92 -1.04 3.13 15.21
C GLN A 92 -0.63 1.81 14.53
N ILE A 93 0.28 1.05 15.14
CA ILE A 93 0.71 -0.26 14.60
C ILE A 93 -0.47 -1.23 14.51
N ALA A 94 -1.27 -1.33 15.59
CA ALA A 94 -2.47 -2.16 15.63
C ALA A 94 -3.51 -1.71 14.60
N GLY A 95 -3.71 -0.40 14.42
CA GLY A 95 -4.60 0.17 13.42
C GLY A 95 -4.17 -0.18 11.98
N HIS A 96 -2.88 -0.11 11.67
CA HIS A 96 -2.36 -0.52 10.36
C HIS A 96 -2.53 -2.02 10.11
N ALA A 97 -2.23 -2.87 11.09
CA ALA A 97 -2.48 -4.31 11.00
C ALA A 97 -3.96 -4.62 10.78
N GLN A 98 -4.85 -3.93 11.52
CA GLN A 98 -6.29 -4.11 11.37
C GLN A 98 -6.80 -3.64 9.99
N THR A 99 -6.21 -2.59 9.42
CA THR A 99 -6.52 -2.14 8.06
C THR A 99 -6.25 -3.27 7.05
N TRP A 100 -5.11 -3.95 7.18
CA TRP A 100 -4.78 -5.09 6.32
C TRP A 100 -5.75 -6.27 6.52
N ARG A 101 -6.17 -6.57 7.75
CA ARG A 101 -7.19 -7.59 8.01
C ARG A 101 -8.53 -7.24 7.38
N ASN A 102 -8.95 -5.98 7.44
CA ASN A 102 -10.20 -5.54 6.83
C ASN A 102 -10.15 -5.71 5.30
N VAL A 103 -9.00 -5.41 4.68
CA VAL A 103 -8.78 -5.67 3.24
C VAL A 103 -8.86 -7.16 2.93
N ALA A 104 -8.20 -8.02 3.73
CA ALA A 104 -8.27 -9.46 3.56
C ALA A 104 -9.70 -9.99 3.65
N ALA A 105 -10.45 -9.56 4.67
CA ALA A 105 -11.85 -9.96 4.87
C ALA A 105 -12.72 -9.58 3.67
N SER A 106 -12.58 -8.34 3.16
CA SER A 106 -13.32 -7.90 1.98
C SER A 106 -12.97 -8.69 0.71
N LEU A 107 -11.71 -9.07 0.53
CA LEU A 107 -11.29 -9.89 -0.61
C LEU A 107 -11.82 -11.33 -0.52
N HIS A 108 -11.81 -11.93 0.69
CA HIS A 108 -12.42 -13.24 0.91
C HIS A 108 -13.93 -13.23 0.65
N GLU A 109 -14.63 -12.18 1.09
CA GLU A 109 -16.06 -12.01 0.82
C GLU A 109 -16.34 -11.96 -0.68
N GLN A 110 -15.59 -11.16 -1.44
CA GLN A 110 -15.71 -11.08 -2.90
C GLN A 110 -15.41 -12.41 -3.59
N ALA A 111 -14.39 -13.15 -3.13
CA ALA A 111 -14.10 -14.49 -3.64
C ALA A 111 -15.25 -15.46 -3.37
N ALA A 112 -15.80 -15.46 -2.14
CA ALA A 112 -16.91 -16.31 -1.75
C ALA A 112 -18.20 -15.99 -2.54
N ASP A 113 -18.46 -14.73 -2.83
CA ASP A 113 -19.59 -14.31 -3.65
C ASP A 113 -19.42 -14.74 -5.11
N LEU A 114 -18.22 -14.63 -5.69
CA LEU A 114 -17.91 -15.14 -7.02
C LEU A 114 -18.13 -16.67 -7.10
N ASP A 115 -17.58 -17.42 -6.15
CA ASP A 115 -17.75 -18.88 -6.09
C ASP A 115 -19.24 -19.25 -5.94
N ARG A 116 -19.99 -18.53 -5.12
CA ARG A 116 -21.44 -18.71 -4.97
C ARG A 116 -22.17 -18.45 -6.29
N ALA A 117 -21.94 -17.32 -6.95
CA ALA A 117 -22.58 -16.98 -8.21
C ALA A 117 -22.29 -18.03 -9.30
N VAL A 118 -21.03 -18.46 -9.44
CA VAL A 118 -20.65 -19.50 -10.42
C VAL A 118 -21.32 -20.84 -10.10
N ARG A 119 -21.47 -21.20 -8.83
CA ARG A 119 -22.12 -22.46 -8.43
C ARG A 119 -23.61 -22.48 -8.74
N TRP A 120 -24.32 -21.37 -8.54
CA TRP A 120 -25.79 -21.31 -8.65
C TRP A 120 -26.29 -20.79 -10.00
N ASP A 121 -25.66 -19.79 -10.59
CA ASP A 121 -26.16 -19.15 -11.81
C ASP A 121 -25.74 -19.90 -13.09
N VAL A 122 -24.74 -20.78 -12.96
CA VAL A 122 -24.12 -21.49 -14.09
C VAL A 122 -24.27 -23.01 -13.97
N THR A 123 -25.12 -23.49 -13.07
CA THR A 123 -25.33 -24.93 -12.82
C THR A 123 -25.81 -25.66 -14.07
N ASP A 124 -26.80 -25.08 -14.77
CA ASP A 124 -27.43 -25.70 -15.94
C ASP A 124 -26.64 -25.46 -17.24
N TRP A 125 -25.61 -24.59 -17.20
CA TRP A 125 -24.75 -24.35 -18.36
C TRP A 125 -23.74 -25.49 -18.53
N GLY A 126 -24.18 -26.53 -19.24
CA GLY A 126 -23.38 -27.67 -19.64
C GLY A 126 -22.48 -27.42 -20.86
N GLY A 127 -21.85 -28.48 -21.35
CA GLY A 127 -20.96 -28.44 -22.51
C GLY A 127 -19.57 -27.86 -22.22
N THR A 128 -18.74 -27.82 -23.26
CA THR A 128 -17.33 -27.39 -23.18
C THR A 128 -17.20 -25.91 -22.79
N ALA A 129 -18.10 -25.04 -23.27
CA ALA A 129 -18.10 -23.62 -22.93
C ALA A 129 -18.39 -23.36 -21.44
N GLY A 130 -19.38 -24.04 -20.86
CA GLY A 130 -19.69 -23.91 -19.42
C GLY A 130 -18.56 -24.44 -18.53
N GLN A 131 -17.90 -25.52 -18.93
CA GLN A 131 -16.71 -26.01 -18.22
C GLN A 131 -15.54 -25.03 -18.32
N ALA A 132 -15.28 -24.45 -19.50
CA ALA A 132 -14.24 -23.45 -19.69
C ALA A 132 -14.50 -22.20 -18.83
N TYR A 133 -15.75 -21.74 -18.75
CA TYR A 133 -16.13 -20.62 -17.87
C TYR A 133 -15.88 -20.95 -16.39
N ARG A 134 -16.30 -22.13 -15.90
CA ARG A 134 -16.04 -22.54 -14.51
C ARG A 134 -14.55 -22.59 -14.19
N THR A 135 -13.72 -23.08 -15.10
CA THR A 135 -12.25 -23.07 -14.93
C THR A 135 -11.69 -21.65 -14.89
N TRP A 136 -12.14 -20.77 -15.81
CA TRP A 136 -11.75 -19.36 -15.83
C TRP A 136 -12.14 -18.63 -14.55
N SER A 137 -13.38 -18.78 -14.09
CA SER A 137 -13.85 -18.17 -12.84
C SER A 137 -13.13 -18.73 -11.61
N LYS A 138 -12.76 -20.03 -11.62
CA LYS A 138 -11.95 -20.61 -10.56
C LYS A 138 -10.55 -19.98 -10.50
N GLN A 139 -9.91 -19.71 -11.64
CA GLN A 139 -8.62 -19.03 -11.66
C GLN A 139 -8.72 -17.60 -11.12
N GLN A 140 -9.82 -16.89 -11.41
CA GLN A 140 -10.10 -15.56 -10.82
C GLN A 140 -10.29 -15.66 -9.30
N HIS A 141 -11.14 -16.60 -8.84
CA HIS A 141 -11.36 -16.87 -7.42
C HIS A 141 -10.04 -17.13 -6.69
N ASP A 142 -9.24 -18.07 -7.18
CA ASP A 142 -7.99 -18.49 -6.53
C ASP A 142 -6.98 -17.33 -6.45
N ALA A 143 -7.00 -16.43 -7.44
CA ALA A 143 -6.16 -15.24 -7.44
C ALA A 143 -6.59 -14.18 -6.41
N VAL A 144 -7.90 -13.95 -6.27
CA VAL A 144 -8.46 -13.05 -5.24
C VAL A 144 -8.19 -13.61 -3.84
N VAL A 145 -8.34 -14.92 -3.64
CA VAL A 145 -7.96 -15.58 -2.37
C VAL A 145 -6.47 -15.42 -2.09
N GLY A 146 -5.60 -15.53 -3.10
CA GLY A 146 -4.17 -15.24 -2.96
C GLY A 146 -3.90 -13.81 -2.50
N LEU A 147 -4.62 -12.82 -3.03
CA LEU A 147 -4.50 -11.42 -2.59
C LEU A 147 -5.00 -11.23 -1.16
N ALA A 148 -6.08 -11.91 -0.78
CA ALA A 148 -6.60 -11.90 0.59
C ALA A 148 -5.55 -12.43 1.57
N LYS A 149 -4.94 -13.58 1.28
CA LYS A 149 -3.81 -14.12 2.05
C LYS A 149 -2.64 -13.15 2.09
N GLY A 150 -2.35 -12.45 0.99
CA GLY A 150 -1.27 -11.47 0.96
C GLY A 150 -1.49 -10.31 1.93
N ALA A 151 -2.74 -9.83 2.03
CA ALA A 151 -3.14 -8.84 3.02
C ALA A 151 -3.05 -9.39 4.46
N GLU A 152 -3.45 -10.65 4.70
CA GLU A 152 -3.26 -11.30 6.02
C GLU A 152 -1.79 -11.41 6.42
N THR A 153 -0.90 -11.73 5.46
CA THR A 153 0.54 -11.81 5.71
C THR A 153 1.10 -10.43 6.08
N MET A 154 0.68 -9.35 5.41
CA MET A 154 1.07 -7.98 5.79
C MET A 154 0.59 -7.61 7.20
N ALA A 155 -0.61 -8.02 7.58
CA ALA A 155 -1.09 -7.85 8.95
C ALA A 155 -0.17 -8.61 9.93
N ALA A 156 0.13 -9.88 9.66
CA ALA A 156 0.99 -10.70 10.51
C ALA A 156 2.41 -10.13 10.66
N ILE A 157 3.01 -9.60 9.58
CA ILE A 157 4.33 -8.93 9.62
C ILE A 157 4.28 -7.71 10.53
N THR A 158 3.26 -6.88 10.36
CA THR A 158 3.08 -5.62 11.13
C THR A 158 2.90 -5.92 12.63
N GLU A 159 2.09 -6.92 12.95
CA GLU A 159 1.84 -7.33 14.34
C GLU A 159 3.03 -8.02 14.98
N GLY A 160 3.72 -8.89 14.24
CA GLY A 160 4.94 -9.54 14.72
C GLY A 160 6.01 -8.51 15.06
N ALA A 161 6.22 -7.52 14.19
CA ALA A 161 7.13 -6.41 14.45
C ALA A 161 6.70 -5.59 15.69
N GLY A 162 5.42 -5.23 15.79
CA GLY A 162 4.87 -4.51 16.95
C GLY A 162 5.03 -5.27 18.27
N ALA A 163 4.70 -6.57 18.27
CA ALA A 163 4.82 -7.44 19.43
C ALA A 163 6.29 -7.57 19.89
N LEU A 164 7.23 -7.69 18.96
CA LEU A 164 8.65 -7.76 19.30
C LEU A 164 9.15 -6.45 19.92
N ILE A 165 8.76 -5.29 19.38
CA ILE A 165 9.09 -3.98 19.94
C ILE A 165 8.53 -3.86 21.36
N ALA A 166 7.25 -4.24 21.56
CA ALA A 166 6.61 -4.21 22.86
C ALA A 166 7.34 -5.10 23.89
N ALA A 167 7.73 -6.31 23.49
CA ALA A 167 8.48 -7.21 24.36
C ALA A 167 9.86 -6.66 24.74
N VAL A 168 10.61 -6.12 23.79
CA VAL A 168 11.92 -5.50 24.07
C VAL A 168 11.75 -4.29 24.98
N ARG A 169 10.69 -3.50 24.81
CA ARG A 169 10.37 -2.39 25.72
C ARG A 169 10.14 -2.85 27.16
N ILE A 170 9.47 -3.98 27.37
CA ILE A 170 9.29 -4.57 28.70
C ILE A 170 10.64 -4.99 29.29
N LEU A 171 11.45 -5.73 28.54
CA LEU A 171 12.79 -6.15 28.98
C LEU A 171 13.68 -4.98 29.39
N VAL A 172 13.68 -3.90 28.58
CA VAL A 172 14.44 -2.68 28.86
C VAL A 172 13.90 -1.99 30.10
N ARG A 173 12.58 -1.81 30.22
CA ARG A 173 11.97 -1.19 31.40
C ARG A 173 12.31 -1.95 32.69
N ASP A 174 12.17 -3.27 32.69
CA ASP A 174 12.43 -4.10 33.87
C ASP A 174 13.90 -4.09 34.27
N ALA A 175 14.79 -4.07 33.28
CA ALA A 175 16.22 -3.88 33.50
C ALA A 175 16.53 -2.53 34.16
N ILE A 176 15.90 -1.44 33.68
CA ILE A 176 16.07 -0.11 34.27
C ILE A 176 15.51 -0.08 35.69
N ALA A 177 14.31 -0.62 35.92
CA ALA A 177 13.71 -0.67 37.25
C ALA A 177 14.61 -1.42 38.26
N THR A 178 15.17 -2.56 37.84
CA THR A 178 16.13 -3.33 38.65
C THR A 178 17.42 -2.56 38.90
N CYS A 179 17.94 -1.86 37.88
CA CYS A 179 19.11 -1.00 38.02
C CYS A 179 18.86 0.10 39.05
N VAL A 180 17.78 0.87 38.90
CA VAL A 180 17.43 1.97 39.81
C VAL A 180 17.23 1.49 41.25
N SER A 181 16.58 0.34 41.45
CA SER A 181 16.41 -0.23 42.80
C SER A 181 17.75 -0.46 43.51
N ARG A 182 18.78 -0.92 42.80
CA ARG A 182 20.13 -1.08 43.36
C ARG A 182 20.83 0.26 43.58
N LEU A 183 20.65 1.21 42.67
CA LEU A 183 21.22 2.55 42.79
C LEU A 183 20.69 3.30 44.03
N ILE A 184 19.42 3.10 44.39
CA ILE A 184 18.85 3.63 45.64
C ILE A 184 19.57 3.06 46.87
N THR A 185 20.00 1.79 46.82
CA THR A 185 20.76 1.15 47.91
C THR A 185 22.14 1.78 48.06
N TYR A 186 22.84 2.01 46.94
CA TYR A 186 24.14 2.69 46.95
C TYR A 186 24.04 4.15 47.39
N ALA A 187 22.97 4.85 47.01
CA ALA A 187 22.71 6.20 47.49
C ALA A 187 22.47 6.25 49.00
N ALA A 188 21.79 5.26 49.56
CA ALA A 188 21.60 5.16 51.00
C ALA A 188 22.93 4.89 51.74
N GLU A 189 23.77 3.99 51.21
CA GLU A 189 25.13 3.74 51.74
C GLU A 189 25.97 5.01 51.78
N GLU A 190 25.96 5.78 50.70
CA GLU A 190 26.65 7.06 50.61
C GLU A 190 26.17 8.05 51.68
N ALA A 191 24.85 8.17 51.85
CA ALA A 191 24.24 9.04 52.86
C ALA A 191 24.62 8.63 54.29
N PHE A 192 24.60 7.32 54.60
CA PHE A 192 25.00 6.81 55.92
C PHE A 192 26.51 6.94 56.18
N SER A 193 27.33 6.90 55.12
CA SER A 193 28.78 7.13 55.22
C SER A 193 29.17 8.61 55.36
N LEU A 194 28.18 9.53 55.32
CA LEU A 194 28.38 10.99 55.29
C LEU A 194 29.29 11.44 54.14
N GLY A 195 29.24 10.74 53.00
CA GLY A 195 30.05 11.07 51.82
C GLY A 195 31.50 10.58 51.86
N LEU A 196 31.87 9.72 52.81
CA LEU A 196 33.22 9.14 52.83
C LEU A 196 33.39 8.00 51.81
N ALA A 197 32.29 7.37 51.41
CA ALA A 197 32.30 6.28 50.43
C ALA A 197 32.18 6.75 48.97
N THR A 198 32.10 8.06 48.68
CA THR A 198 31.77 8.59 47.33
C THR A 198 32.61 7.98 46.21
N PRO A 199 33.96 7.89 46.33
CA PRO A 199 34.77 7.38 45.23
C PRO A 199 34.41 5.93 44.88
N LEU A 200 34.14 5.11 45.90
CA LEU A 200 33.80 3.69 45.75
C LEU A 200 32.36 3.52 45.23
N VAL A 201 31.42 4.31 45.74
CA VAL A 201 30.02 4.29 45.30
C VAL A 201 29.88 4.73 43.84
N VAL A 202 30.61 5.77 43.40
CA VAL A 202 30.63 6.21 42.00
C VAL A 202 31.14 5.09 41.07
N GLU A 203 32.19 4.38 41.46
CA GLU A 203 32.73 3.25 40.70
C GLU A 203 31.70 2.11 40.56
N GLN A 204 31.02 1.76 41.67
CA GLN A 204 29.98 0.74 41.69
C GLN A 204 28.77 1.12 40.84
N VAL A 205 28.29 2.36 40.94
CA VAL A 205 27.21 2.90 40.12
C VAL A 205 27.58 2.84 38.64
N SER A 206 28.78 3.31 38.29
CA SER A 206 29.25 3.34 36.90
C SER A 206 29.34 1.94 36.30
N THR A 207 29.89 0.99 37.05
CA THR A 207 30.03 -0.40 36.58
C THR A 207 28.66 -1.08 36.46
N LEU A 208 27.77 -0.85 37.42
CA LEU A 208 26.41 -1.38 37.38
C LEU A 208 25.64 -0.85 36.16
N VAL A 209 25.63 0.47 35.98
CA VAL A 209 24.98 1.13 34.84
C VAL A 209 25.58 0.62 33.52
N ALA A 210 26.91 0.57 33.39
CA ALA A 210 27.57 0.09 32.19
C ALA A 210 27.18 -1.35 31.86
N SER A 211 27.06 -2.22 32.88
CA SER A 211 26.64 -3.61 32.68
C SER A 211 25.21 -3.72 32.15
N TRP A 212 24.28 -2.90 32.65
CA TRP A 212 22.90 -2.86 32.17
C TRP A 212 22.80 -2.21 30.79
N ALA A 213 23.55 -1.14 30.53
CA ALA A 213 23.64 -0.51 29.22
C ALA A 213 24.11 -1.53 28.16
N ALA A 214 25.13 -2.32 28.46
CA ALA A 214 25.62 -3.37 27.57
C ALA A 214 24.57 -4.45 27.30
N LYS A 215 23.77 -4.81 28.32
CA LYS A 215 22.66 -5.78 28.18
C LYS A 215 21.54 -5.22 27.30
N ILE A 216 21.11 -3.98 27.54
CA ILE A 216 20.11 -3.28 26.72
C ILE A 216 20.57 -3.15 25.27
N ALA A 217 21.83 -2.72 25.05
CA ALA A 217 22.40 -2.61 23.71
C ALA A 217 22.37 -3.94 22.94
N ARG A 218 22.53 -5.08 23.64
CA ARG A 218 22.43 -6.41 23.03
C ARG A 218 21.00 -6.70 22.57
N TRP A 219 19.99 -6.41 23.40
CA TRP A 219 18.59 -6.57 23.02
C TRP A 219 18.19 -5.64 21.88
N LEU A 220 18.61 -4.38 21.88
CA LEU A 220 18.35 -3.46 20.77
C LEU A 220 18.97 -3.94 19.45
N LYS A 221 20.19 -4.50 19.50
CA LYS A 221 20.82 -5.13 18.33
C LYS A 221 20.04 -6.36 17.84
N GLY A 222 19.58 -7.20 18.76
CA GLY A 222 18.72 -8.35 18.44
C GLY A 222 17.39 -7.91 17.78
N LEU A 223 16.77 -6.85 18.31
CA LEU A 223 15.55 -6.27 17.73
C LEU A 223 15.79 -5.80 16.30
N LEU A 224 16.84 -5.01 16.08
CA LEU A 224 17.19 -4.49 14.76
C LEU A 224 17.51 -5.62 13.77
N ALA A 225 18.27 -6.64 14.21
CA ALA A 225 18.57 -7.81 13.41
C ALA A 225 17.29 -8.57 13.01
N SER A 226 16.35 -8.72 13.95
CA SER A 226 15.07 -9.37 13.71
C SER A 226 14.24 -8.60 12.67
N LEU A 227 14.04 -7.29 12.86
CA LEU A 227 13.28 -6.46 11.92
C LEU A 227 13.90 -6.46 10.52
N ARG A 228 15.24 -6.49 10.43
CA ARG A 228 15.94 -6.62 9.14
C ARG A 228 15.67 -7.96 8.44
N ARG A 229 15.46 -9.04 9.18
CA ARG A 229 15.11 -10.36 8.61
C ARG A 229 13.70 -10.41 8.02
N LEU A 230 12.81 -9.50 8.39
CA LEU A 230 11.46 -9.38 7.79
C LEU A 230 11.44 -8.61 6.46
N ILE A 231 12.44 -7.79 6.17
CA ILE A 231 12.48 -6.97 4.94
C ILE A 231 12.42 -7.84 3.67
N PRO A 232 13.21 -8.91 3.53
CA PRO A 232 13.14 -9.77 2.35
C PRO A 232 11.78 -10.46 2.18
N ASP A 233 11.14 -10.86 3.29
CA ASP A 233 9.81 -11.49 3.26
C ASP A 233 8.75 -10.52 2.76
N ALA A 234 8.78 -9.25 3.19
CA ALA A 234 7.89 -8.20 2.70
C ALA A 234 8.08 -7.89 1.20
N HIS A 235 9.33 -7.88 0.73
CA HIS A 235 9.63 -7.73 -0.70
C HIS A 235 9.13 -8.92 -1.52
N ARG A 236 9.42 -10.15 -1.09
CA ARG A 236 8.94 -11.37 -1.74
C ARG A 236 7.41 -11.40 -1.79
N LEU A 237 6.74 -11.00 -0.72
CA LEU A 237 5.29 -10.88 -0.68
C LEU A 237 4.76 -9.88 -1.72
N SER A 238 5.44 -8.73 -1.87
CA SER A 238 5.07 -7.72 -2.88
C SER A 238 5.18 -8.29 -4.31
N GLU A 239 6.24 -9.06 -4.60
CA GLU A 239 6.42 -9.73 -5.89
C GLU A 239 5.30 -10.75 -6.19
N LEU A 240 4.90 -11.54 -5.19
CA LEU A 240 3.80 -12.50 -5.30
C LEU A 240 2.45 -11.80 -5.51
N ILE A 241 2.19 -10.70 -4.79
CA ILE A 241 1.00 -9.86 -5.00
C ILE A 241 0.97 -9.32 -6.44
N ASP A 242 2.10 -8.85 -6.97
CA ASP A 242 2.17 -8.36 -8.35
C ASP A 242 2.04 -9.47 -9.40
N ALA A 243 2.47 -10.69 -9.09
CA ALA A 243 2.18 -11.87 -9.90
C ALA A 243 0.67 -12.17 -9.95
N LEU A 244 -0.02 -12.13 -8.80
CA LEU A 244 -1.48 -12.30 -8.73
C LEU A 244 -2.22 -11.22 -9.51
N LYS A 245 -1.83 -9.95 -9.37
CA LYS A 245 -2.39 -8.85 -10.17
C LYS A 245 -2.20 -9.07 -11.67
N ARG A 246 -1.02 -9.55 -12.09
CA ARG A 246 -0.76 -9.89 -13.50
C ARG A 246 -1.65 -11.02 -13.99
N LEU A 247 -1.89 -12.04 -13.17
CA LEU A 247 -2.79 -13.14 -13.50
C LEU A 247 -4.23 -12.66 -13.64
N LEU A 248 -4.75 -11.89 -12.69
CA LEU A 248 -6.08 -11.28 -12.79
C LEU A 248 -6.24 -10.45 -14.07
N ARG A 249 -5.24 -9.64 -14.41
CA ARG A 249 -5.25 -8.85 -15.65
C ARG A 249 -5.32 -9.71 -16.92
N LYS A 250 -4.61 -10.84 -16.95
CA LYS A 250 -4.66 -11.78 -18.10
C LYS A 250 -6.02 -12.42 -18.26
N LEU A 251 -6.75 -12.60 -17.16
CA LEU A 251 -8.05 -13.26 -17.15
C LEU A 251 -9.21 -12.29 -17.49
N LEU A 252 -9.00 -10.97 -17.56
CA LEU A 252 -10.03 -10.03 -18.02
C LEU A 252 -10.27 -10.19 -19.55
N PRO A 253 -11.52 -10.39 -20.01
CA PRO A 253 -11.83 -10.50 -21.44
C PRO A 253 -11.44 -9.19 -22.17
N GLY A 254 -10.62 -9.30 -23.22
CA GLY A 254 -10.12 -8.13 -23.97
C GLY A 254 -8.63 -7.82 -23.79
N GLY A 255 -7.85 -8.75 -23.20
CA GLY A 255 -6.40 -8.67 -23.03
C GLY A 255 -5.58 -8.64 -24.32
N LYS A 256 -5.79 -7.65 -25.20
CA LYS A 256 -4.66 -6.93 -25.77
C LYS A 256 -4.02 -6.18 -24.61
N GLN A 257 -2.68 -6.20 -24.56
CA GLN A 257 -1.89 -5.37 -23.67
C GLN A 257 -2.39 -3.92 -23.75
N GLY A 258 -3.20 -3.51 -22.77
CA GLY A 258 -3.60 -2.13 -22.57
C GLY A 258 -2.95 -1.66 -21.28
N SER A 259 -1.89 -0.85 -21.38
CA SER A 259 -1.63 0.16 -20.36
C SER A 259 -2.99 0.84 -20.07
N GLY A 260 -3.43 0.92 -18.81
CA GLY A 260 -4.84 1.04 -18.37
C GLY A 260 -5.69 2.25 -18.82
N GLY A 261 -5.44 2.82 -20.00
CA GLY A 261 -6.27 3.85 -20.63
C GLY A 261 -6.77 3.46 -22.03
N THR A 262 -7.71 4.25 -22.52
CA THR A 262 -8.26 4.21 -23.89
C THR A 262 -7.18 4.31 -24.97
N THR A 263 -7.31 3.52 -26.03
CA THR A 263 -6.40 3.54 -27.19
C THR A 263 -7.17 3.79 -28.48
N PRO A 264 -6.61 4.53 -29.46
CA PRO A 264 -7.28 4.80 -30.73
C PRO A 264 -7.78 3.54 -31.43
N SER A 265 -9.07 3.48 -31.78
CA SER A 265 -9.65 2.37 -32.55
C SER A 265 -9.75 2.63 -34.05
N ARG A 266 -9.63 3.90 -34.48
CA ARG A 266 -9.74 4.34 -35.88
C ARG A 266 -8.37 4.68 -36.47
N LYS A 267 -8.32 4.80 -37.80
CA LYS A 267 -7.13 5.28 -38.49
C LYS A 267 -6.97 6.79 -38.26
N PRO A 268 -5.80 7.28 -37.82
CA PRO A 268 -5.52 8.72 -37.73
C PRO A 268 -5.69 9.41 -39.08
N GLY A 269 -6.15 10.66 -39.07
CA GLY A 269 -6.29 11.45 -40.29
C GLY A 269 -6.67 12.91 -40.01
N PRO A 270 -6.10 13.88 -40.74
CA PRO A 270 -6.25 15.33 -40.46
C PRO A 270 -7.66 15.88 -40.70
N ASN A 271 -8.55 15.09 -41.32
CA ASN A 271 -9.94 15.45 -41.56
C ASN A 271 -10.91 14.61 -40.72
N ALA A 272 -10.42 13.78 -39.80
CA ALA A 272 -11.28 13.05 -38.89
C ALA A 272 -12.00 14.05 -37.98
N LYS A 273 -13.27 13.75 -37.66
CA LYS A 273 -14.12 14.62 -36.85
C LYS A 273 -14.76 13.85 -35.72
N PRO A 274 -14.92 14.46 -34.53
CA PRO A 274 -15.72 13.89 -33.46
C PRO A 274 -17.19 13.79 -33.90
N ARG A 275 -17.91 12.85 -33.29
CA ARG A 275 -19.36 12.68 -33.44
C ARG A 275 -20.09 13.45 -32.33
N GLY A 276 -21.43 13.53 -32.41
CA GLY A 276 -22.25 14.23 -31.42
C GLY A 276 -22.37 15.74 -31.68
N PRO A 277 -23.24 16.45 -30.93
CA PRO A 277 -23.39 17.88 -31.07
C PRO A 277 -22.17 18.62 -30.51
N ARG A 278 -21.72 19.64 -31.24
CA ARG A 278 -20.64 20.53 -30.80
C ARG A 278 -21.10 21.40 -29.65
N THR A 279 -20.19 21.74 -28.75
CA THR A 279 -20.45 22.68 -27.66
C THR A 279 -20.47 24.10 -28.22
N ASP A 280 -21.59 24.83 -28.05
CA ASP A 280 -21.72 26.19 -28.57
C ASP A 280 -20.81 27.17 -27.83
N ALA A 281 -19.91 27.80 -28.59
CA ALA A 281 -18.87 28.67 -28.07
C ALA A 281 -18.62 29.84 -29.03
N HIS A 282 -18.77 31.07 -28.55
CA HIS A 282 -18.49 32.25 -29.37
C HIS A 282 -16.99 32.33 -29.69
N PRO A 283 -16.59 32.70 -30.93
CA PRO A 283 -15.18 32.66 -31.37
C PRO A 283 -14.27 33.58 -30.57
N THR A 284 -14.77 34.68 -30.01
CA THR A 284 -13.94 35.68 -29.29
C THR A 284 -14.34 35.95 -27.84
N ARG A 285 -15.43 35.36 -27.34
CA ARG A 285 -15.89 35.67 -25.96
C ARG A 285 -14.97 34.97 -24.97
N LYS A 286 -14.38 35.74 -24.05
CA LYS A 286 -13.43 35.20 -23.04
C LYS A 286 -14.03 34.06 -22.21
N LEU A 287 -15.29 34.19 -21.81
CA LEU A 287 -16.00 33.18 -21.00
C LEU A 287 -16.21 31.85 -21.75
N ASP A 288 -16.20 31.87 -23.09
CA ASP A 288 -16.42 30.66 -23.90
C ASP A 288 -15.10 29.95 -24.26
N ARG A 289 -13.96 30.45 -23.76
CA ARG A 289 -12.64 29.84 -24.01
C ARG A 289 -12.56 28.37 -23.57
N PRO A 290 -13.06 27.95 -22.39
CA PRO A 290 -13.05 26.54 -21.99
C PRO A 290 -13.79 25.65 -23.00
N LYS A 291 -14.95 26.09 -23.48
CA LYS A 291 -15.76 25.39 -24.48
C LYS A 291 -15.08 25.30 -25.85
N ARG A 292 -14.31 26.32 -26.24
CA ARG A 292 -13.48 26.25 -27.45
C ARG A 292 -12.37 25.20 -27.30
N ARG A 293 -11.66 25.21 -26.17
CA ARG A 293 -10.60 24.22 -25.87
C ARG A 293 -11.12 22.80 -25.77
N GLU A 294 -12.37 22.65 -25.33
CA GLU A 294 -13.09 21.37 -25.36
C GLU A 294 -13.34 20.90 -26.81
N ASN A 295 -13.92 21.76 -27.67
CA ASN A 295 -14.11 21.43 -29.08
C ASN A 295 -12.78 21.12 -29.81
N GLU A 296 -11.72 21.89 -29.53
CA GLU A 296 -10.39 21.69 -30.13
C GLU A 296 -9.76 20.38 -29.67
N ALA A 297 -9.84 20.05 -28.38
CA ALA A 297 -9.34 18.77 -27.87
C ALA A 297 -10.09 17.58 -28.51
N ALA A 298 -11.40 17.69 -28.71
CA ALA A 298 -12.19 16.67 -29.39
C ALA A 298 -11.78 16.49 -30.87
N ASP A 299 -11.49 17.58 -31.57
CA ASP A 299 -10.94 17.54 -32.93
C ASP A 299 -9.57 16.84 -32.95
N THR A 300 -8.63 17.25 -32.10
CA THR A 300 -7.28 16.64 -32.03
C THR A 300 -7.34 15.15 -31.70
N LEU A 301 -8.17 14.74 -30.74
CA LEU A 301 -8.35 13.32 -30.40
C LEU A 301 -8.91 12.51 -31.58
N ALA A 302 -9.90 13.04 -32.30
CA ALA A 302 -10.45 12.38 -33.48
C ALA A 302 -9.41 12.24 -34.61
N GLU A 303 -8.60 13.29 -34.84
CA GLU A 303 -7.50 13.29 -35.80
C GLU A 303 -6.43 12.24 -35.48
N HIS A 304 -6.23 11.91 -34.20
CA HIS A 304 -5.33 10.87 -33.71
C HIS A 304 -5.96 9.47 -33.70
N GLY A 305 -7.16 9.31 -34.28
CA GLY A 305 -7.82 8.02 -34.46
C GLY A 305 -8.68 7.57 -33.27
N TYR A 306 -8.94 8.43 -32.29
CA TYR A 306 -9.91 8.11 -31.25
C TYR A 306 -11.34 8.22 -31.79
N ASP A 307 -12.23 7.31 -31.38
CA ASP A 307 -13.67 7.49 -31.51
C ASP A 307 -14.17 8.40 -30.38
N VAL A 308 -14.36 9.67 -30.73
CA VAL A 308 -14.84 10.72 -29.82
C VAL A 308 -16.28 11.06 -30.13
N GLU A 309 -17.14 11.01 -29.13
CA GLU A 309 -18.50 11.56 -29.14
C GLU A 309 -18.57 12.72 -28.13
N GLN A 310 -18.84 13.94 -28.62
CA GLN A 310 -19.05 15.12 -27.77
C GLN A 310 -20.49 15.19 -27.28
N ASN A 311 -20.68 15.72 -26.07
CA ASN A 311 -21.98 15.86 -25.43
C ASN A 311 -22.81 14.55 -25.49
N PRO A 312 -22.25 13.40 -25.05
CA PRO A 312 -22.94 12.12 -25.09
C PRO A 312 -24.15 12.11 -24.13
N PRO A 313 -25.00 11.07 -24.21
CA PRO A 313 -26.02 10.85 -23.19
C PRO A 313 -25.44 10.77 -21.78
N ARG A 314 -26.23 11.21 -20.79
CA ARG A 314 -25.89 11.21 -19.37
C ARG A 314 -25.23 9.91 -18.92
N ASN A 315 -24.22 10.04 -18.07
CA ASN A 315 -23.59 8.89 -17.44
C ASN A 315 -24.58 8.19 -16.46
N PRO A 316 -24.28 6.96 -15.99
CA PRO A 316 -25.15 6.23 -15.04
C PRO A 316 -25.43 6.98 -13.72
N ASN A 317 -24.59 7.96 -13.36
CA ASN A 317 -24.76 8.81 -12.18
C ASN A 317 -25.62 10.05 -12.45
N GLY A 318 -26.18 10.18 -13.66
CA GLY A 318 -27.05 11.28 -14.05
C GLY A 318 -26.33 12.60 -14.36
N LYS A 319 -25.01 12.59 -14.53
CA LYS A 319 -24.19 13.75 -14.91
C LYS A 319 -24.00 13.83 -16.43
N ASP A 320 -23.68 15.02 -16.90
CA ASP A 320 -23.47 15.36 -18.32
C ASP A 320 -21.95 15.49 -18.56
N PRO A 321 -21.23 14.41 -18.91
CA PRO A 321 -19.79 14.48 -19.21
C PRO A 321 -19.53 15.13 -20.57
N ASP A 322 -18.35 15.71 -20.75
CA ASP A 322 -18.00 16.41 -22.01
C ASP A 322 -17.87 15.44 -23.20
N TYR A 323 -17.28 14.25 -22.96
CA TYR A 323 -17.01 13.27 -24.01
C TYR A 323 -17.37 11.83 -23.63
N LYS A 324 -17.58 11.03 -24.68
CA LYS A 324 -17.42 9.58 -24.66
C LYS A 324 -16.33 9.19 -25.66
N ILE A 325 -15.17 8.76 -25.16
CA ILE A 325 -13.97 8.43 -25.93
C ILE A 325 -13.76 6.92 -25.85
N GLU A 326 -13.78 6.24 -27.00
CA GLU A 326 -13.63 4.77 -27.06
C GLU A 326 -14.62 4.01 -26.15
N GLY A 327 -15.81 4.60 -25.95
CA GLY A 327 -16.87 4.05 -25.11
C GLY A 327 -16.82 4.47 -23.63
N GLU A 328 -15.75 5.15 -23.19
CA GLU A 328 -15.54 5.58 -21.81
C GLU A 328 -15.87 7.08 -21.64
N TYR A 329 -16.39 7.48 -20.49
CA TYR A 329 -16.75 8.87 -20.22
C TYR A 329 -15.55 9.70 -19.77
N PHE A 330 -15.40 10.90 -20.35
CA PHE A 330 -14.34 11.85 -20.02
C PHE A 330 -14.89 13.25 -19.83
N ASP A 331 -14.24 14.00 -18.94
CA ASP A 331 -14.36 15.46 -18.89
C ASP A 331 -13.13 16.14 -19.46
N CYS A 332 -13.33 17.32 -20.03
CA CYS A 332 -12.27 18.21 -20.44
C CYS A 332 -11.86 19.15 -19.30
N TYR A 333 -10.56 19.37 -19.17
CA TYR A 333 -10.02 20.43 -18.33
C TYR A 333 -8.87 21.14 -19.06
N ALA A 334 -8.95 22.46 -19.15
CA ALA A 334 -7.97 23.29 -19.84
C ALA A 334 -7.40 24.35 -18.88
N PRO A 335 -6.41 24.01 -18.04
CA PRO A 335 -5.86 24.92 -17.03
C PRO A 335 -5.17 26.15 -17.64
N GLN A 336 -5.18 27.26 -16.90
CA GLN A 336 -4.41 28.48 -17.19
C GLN A 336 -3.50 28.91 -16.02
N THR A 337 -3.54 28.16 -14.91
CA THR A 337 -2.83 28.49 -13.67
C THR A 337 -1.43 27.89 -13.64
N LYS A 338 -0.49 28.58 -12.98
CA LYS A 338 0.85 28.06 -12.66
C LYS A 338 0.87 27.20 -11.40
N ASN A 339 -0.23 27.15 -10.65
CA ASN A 339 -0.31 26.43 -9.39
C ASN A 339 -0.69 24.96 -9.63
N LEU A 340 0.27 24.06 -9.43
CA LEU A 340 0.10 22.61 -9.62
C LEU A 340 -0.92 21.99 -8.65
N ASP A 341 -1.01 22.51 -7.41
CA ASP A 341 -2.01 22.03 -6.46
C ASP A 341 -3.42 22.38 -6.92
N ASN A 342 -3.64 23.60 -7.46
CA ASN A 342 -4.94 23.98 -8.02
C ASN A 342 -5.32 23.08 -9.21
N ILE A 343 -4.37 22.75 -10.09
CA ILE A 343 -4.61 21.83 -11.21
C ILE A 343 -5.04 20.45 -10.68
N ARG A 344 -4.31 19.92 -9.71
CA ARG A 344 -4.61 18.62 -9.08
C ARG A 344 -5.96 18.64 -8.36
N ASP A 345 -6.31 19.74 -7.68
CA ASP A 345 -7.55 19.85 -6.93
C ASP A 345 -8.77 19.98 -7.84
N GLU A 346 -8.67 20.67 -8.97
CA GLU A 346 -9.71 20.70 -10.01
C GLU A 346 -9.94 19.29 -10.61
N VAL A 347 -8.85 18.58 -10.94
CA VAL A 347 -8.94 17.17 -11.36
C VAL A 347 -9.61 16.32 -10.28
N SER A 348 -9.21 16.50 -9.02
CA SER A 348 -9.84 15.78 -7.90
C SER A 348 -11.30 16.15 -7.69
N GLY A 349 -11.70 17.39 -7.93
CA GLY A 349 -13.08 17.86 -7.82
C GLY A 349 -13.97 17.16 -8.81
N LYS A 350 -13.59 17.17 -10.10
CA LYS A 350 -14.31 16.48 -11.19
C LYS A 350 -14.52 14.99 -10.92
N VAL A 351 -13.48 14.32 -10.43
CA VAL A 351 -13.55 12.89 -10.06
C VAL A 351 -14.46 12.66 -8.86
N LYS A 352 -14.33 13.45 -7.79
CA LYS A 352 -15.14 13.30 -6.56
C LYS A 352 -16.62 13.60 -6.77
N GLU A 353 -16.94 14.56 -7.63
CA GLU A 353 -18.31 14.93 -7.98
C GLU A 353 -19.03 13.88 -8.86
N GLY A 354 -18.32 12.82 -9.25
CA GLY A 354 -18.87 11.71 -10.04
C GLY A 354 -19.19 12.09 -11.49
N GLN A 355 -18.60 13.18 -12.00
CA GLN A 355 -18.79 13.66 -13.37
C GLN A 355 -18.09 12.73 -14.36
N ALA A 356 -16.80 12.47 -14.15
CA ALA A 356 -16.01 11.46 -14.87
C ALA A 356 -14.84 10.96 -14.00
N ASP A 357 -14.44 9.71 -14.19
CA ASP A 357 -13.22 9.15 -13.60
C ASP A 357 -12.02 9.20 -14.57
N ARG A 358 -12.20 9.78 -15.77
CA ARG A 358 -11.16 10.01 -16.78
C ARG A 358 -11.20 11.46 -17.26
N ILE A 359 -10.02 12.03 -17.53
CA ILE A 359 -9.89 13.46 -17.89
C ILE A 359 -9.11 13.62 -19.19
N VAL A 360 -9.57 14.50 -20.06
CA VAL A 360 -8.78 15.09 -21.15
C VAL A 360 -8.22 16.42 -20.65
N LEU A 361 -6.91 16.49 -20.52
CA LEU A 361 -6.18 17.64 -20.05
C LEU A 361 -5.60 18.39 -21.26
N ASN A 362 -6.22 19.52 -21.63
CA ASN A 362 -5.72 20.37 -22.71
C ASN A 362 -4.71 21.39 -22.15
N LEU A 363 -3.44 21.25 -22.51
CA LEU A 363 -2.32 22.06 -22.02
C LEU A 363 -1.93 23.22 -22.94
N ASP A 364 -2.64 23.48 -24.04
CA ASP A 364 -2.26 24.52 -25.02
C ASP A 364 -2.14 25.94 -24.45
N ASP A 365 -2.83 26.25 -23.34
CA ASP A 365 -2.65 27.52 -22.62
C ASP A 365 -2.14 27.32 -21.18
N CYS A 366 -1.65 26.11 -20.86
CA CYS A 366 -1.13 25.80 -19.54
C CYS A 366 0.34 26.24 -19.44
N PRO A 367 0.71 27.02 -18.41
CA PRO A 367 2.09 27.43 -18.22
C PRO A 367 2.96 26.36 -17.54
N ARG A 368 2.50 25.11 -17.45
CA ARG A 368 3.15 23.98 -16.78
C ARG A 368 3.21 22.80 -17.73
N SER A 369 4.28 22.02 -17.65
CA SER A 369 4.45 20.85 -18.51
C SER A 369 3.64 19.65 -18.01
N ALA A 370 3.38 18.71 -18.93
CA ALA A 370 2.80 17.42 -18.61
C ALA A 370 3.59 16.68 -17.51
N GLU A 371 4.92 16.75 -17.50
CA GLU A 371 5.77 16.11 -16.49
C GLU A 371 5.62 16.74 -15.11
N GLU A 372 5.52 18.07 -15.01
CA GLU A 372 5.28 18.76 -13.74
C GLU A 372 3.93 18.35 -13.13
N ILE A 373 2.91 18.17 -13.99
CA ILE A 373 1.57 17.75 -13.59
C ILE A 373 1.56 16.27 -13.20
N ALA A 374 2.27 15.41 -13.93
CA ALA A 374 2.46 14.01 -13.55
C ALA A 374 3.11 13.89 -12.17
N GLY A 375 4.17 14.68 -11.91
CA GLY A 375 4.87 14.67 -10.64
C GLY A 375 4.01 15.09 -9.43
N ILE A 376 3.07 16.03 -9.58
CA ILE A 376 2.14 16.38 -8.50
C ILE A 376 1.09 15.29 -8.26
N LEU A 377 0.62 14.63 -9.32
CA LEU A 377 -0.35 13.52 -9.22
C LEU A 377 0.28 12.27 -8.61
N GLU A 378 1.56 12.00 -8.86
CA GLU A 378 2.31 10.94 -8.17
C GLU A 378 2.49 11.24 -6.68
N ARG A 379 2.83 12.49 -6.34
CA ARG A 379 3.01 12.92 -4.94
C ARG A 379 1.70 12.99 -4.16
N LYS A 380 0.61 13.40 -4.82
CA LYS A 380 -0.73 13.56 -4.24
C LYS A 380 -1.79 12.87 -5.10
N PRO A 381 -1.85 11.53 -5.06
CA PRO A 381 -2.79 10.76 -5.87
C PRO A 381 -4.24 11.23 -5.74
N VAL A 382 -4.97 11.19 -6.85
CA VAL A 382 -6.40 11.47 -6.89
C VAL A 382 -7.14 10.14 -6.80
N THR A 383 -7.80 9.88 -5.67
CA THR A 383 -8.61 8.67 -5.48
C THR A 383 -9.73 8.61 -6.51
N GLY A 384 -9.85 7.49 -7.22
CA GLY A 384 -10.90 7.26 -8.22
C GLY A 384 -10.54 7.72 -9.64
N LEU A 385 -9.42 8.41 -9.84
CA LEU A 385 -8.93 8.75 -11.19
C LEU A 385 -8.43 7.50 -11.90
N LYS A 386 -8.92 7.27 -13.13
CA LYS A 386 -8.57 6.10 -13.97
C LYS A 386 -7.65 6.46 -15.12
N GLU A 387 -7.80 7.63 -15.73
CA GLU A 387 -7.01 8.02 -16.90
C GLU A 387 -6.90 9.54 -17.08
N ILE A 388 -5.74 9.98 -17.59
CA ILE A 388 -5.55 11.33 -18.12
C ILE A 388 -4.93 11.23 -19.52
N LEU A 389 -5.67 11.68 -20.52
CA LEU A 389 -5.15 11.99 -21.85
C LEU A 389 -4.74 13.45 -21.89
N VAL A 390 -3.56 13.75 -22.42
CA VAL A 390 -3.07 15.13 -22.60
C VAL A 390 -3.19 15.50 -24.07
N VAL A 391 -3.74 16.68 -24.32
CA VAL A 391 -3.70 17.35 -25.62
C VAL A 391 -2.82 18.58 -25.48
N GLU A 392 -1.74 18.64 -26.25
CA GLU A 392 -0.78 19.75 -26.23
C GLU A 392 -0.15 19.89 -27.62
N ASP A 393 -0.17 21.10 -28.18
CA ASP A 393 0.42 21.41 -29.49
C ASP A 393 -0.06 20.48 -30.62
N GLY A 394 -1.34 20.12 -30.57
CA GLY A 394 -1.96 19.22 -31.54
C GLY A 394 -1.45 17.76 -31.45
N GLN A 395 -0.76 17.38 -30.39
CA GLN A 395 -0.40 15.99 -30.09
C GLN A 395 -1.30 15.43 -29.01
N VAL A 396 -1.49 14.11 -29.02
CA VAL A 396 -2.17 13.37 -27.95
C VAL A 396 -1.18 12.43 -27.27
N SER A 397 -1.05 12.56 -25.96
CA SER A 397 -0.28 11.64 -25.12
C SER A 397 -1.10 11.16 -23.93
N ARG A 398 -0.62 10.14 -23.23
CA ARG A 398 -1.24 9.69 -21.98
C ARG A 398 -0.33 10.03 -20.81
N LEU A 399 -0.90 10.74 -19.84
CA LEU A 399 -0.21 11.13 -18.61
C LEU A 399 -0.51 10.16 -17.46
N TYR A 400 -1.73 9.60 -17.42
CA TYR A 400 -2.12 8.64 -16.38
C TYR A 400 -2.99 7.51 -16.96
N PRO A 401 -2.82 6.24 -16.53
CA PRO A 401 -1.70 5.76 -15.71
C PRO A 401 -0.37 5.87 -16.49
N PRO A 402 0.77 6.06 -15.81
CA PRO A 402 2.06 6.15 -16.48
C PRO A 402 2.30 4.88 -17.31
N THR A 403 2.71 5.06 -18.57
CA THR A 403 3.09 3.94 -19.44
C THR A 403 4.35 3.30 -18.86
N SER A 404 4.26 2.01 -18.53
CA SER A 404 5.36 1.21 -17.95
C SER A 404 6.57 1.09 -18.86
#